data_AF-A0A6V7X9H5-F1
#
_entry.id   AF-A0A6V7X9H5-F1
#
_cell.length_a   1.000
_cell.length_b   1.000
_cell.length_c   1.000
_cell.angle_alpha   90.00
_cell.angle_beta   90.00
_cell.angle_gamma   90.00
#
_symmetry.space_group_name_H-M   'P 1'
#
loop_
_entity.id
_entity.type
_entity.pdbx_description
1 polymer ?
#
loop_
_entity_poly.entity_id
_entity_poly.type
_entity_poly.pdbx_seq_one_letter_code
_entity_poly.pdbx_strand_id
1 'polypeptide(L)'
;MLMAIIVPHRRGIASAVQILISHAFGDASGPWIVGAISDSVRGEDKTPEAHFHSLVIAFYLPNVLLFLSGVGFLLAAYTLPKDLKLAEDWRINRRGTDGSAQLTGVTQTGKRKFLTIIIIVNFFKNRGFVLSGSFIWDNFYM
;
A
#
# COMPACT_ATOMS: atom_id res chain seq x y z
N MET A 1 11.46 -6.84 6.03
CA MET A 1 10.71 -7.12 4.79
C MET A 1 9.54 -6.17 4.51
N LEU A 2 9.07 -5.37 5.49
CA LEU A 2 7.88 -4.54 5.28
C LEU A 2 8.17 -3.12 4.70
N MET A 3 9.36 -2.59 4.96
CA MET A 3 9.70 -1.19 4.65
C MET A 3 9.90 -0.89 3.16
N ALA A 4 10.12 -1.92 2.34
CA ALA A 4 10.34 -1.78 0.90
C ALA A 4 9.03 -1.64 0.10
N ILE A 5 7.90 -2.09 0.66
CA ILE A 5 6.63 -2.26 -0.08
C ILE A 5 5.63 -1.16 0.28
N ILE A 6 5.72 -0.59 1.50
CA ILE A 6 4.71 0.33 2.01
C ILE A 6 5.17 1.79 1.95
N VAL A 7 4.28 2.64 1.46
CA VAL A 7 4.45 4.09 1.38
C VAL A 7 4.80 4.67 2.76
N PRO A 8 5.76 5.62 2.87
CA PRO A 8 6.31 6.09 4.16
C PRO A 8 5.27 6.44 5.22
N HIS A 9 4.16 7.06 4.80
CA HIS A 9 3.09 7.53 5.68
C HIS A 9 2.29 6.41 6.37
N ARG A 10 2.30 5.18 5.84
CA ARG A 10 1.49 4.05 6.37
C ARG A 10 2.34 2.95 7.03
N ARG A 11 3.65 3.14 7.14
CA ARG A 11 4.59 2.14 7.69
C ARG A 11 4.31 1.78 9.16
N GLY A 12 3.80 2.72 9.96
CA GLY A 12 3.51 2.48 11.38
C GLY A 12 2.41 1.43 11.60
N ILE A 13 1.27 1.59 10.92
CA ILE A 13 0.16 0.61 10.98
C ILE A 13 0.62 -0.76 10.47
N ALA A 14 1.37 -0.76 9.38
CA ALA A 14 1.79 -2.01 8.75
C ALA A 14 2.79 -2.79 9.64
N SER A 15 3.70 -2.08 10.33
CA SER A 15 4.57 -2.69 11.34
C SER A 15 3.78 -3.18 12.56
N ALA A 16 2.79 -2.40 13.01
CA ALA A 16 1.94 -2.78 14.14
C ALA A 16 1.13 -4.05 13.83
N VAL A 17 0.57 -4.16 12.63
CA VAL A 17 -0.14 -5.35 12.16
C VAL A 17 0.79 -6.56 12.08
N GLN A 18 2.02 -6.38 11.58
CA GLN A 18 3.01 -7.46 11.55
C GLN A 18 3.29 -8.01 12.95
N ILE A 19 3.47 -7.14 13.94
CA ILE A 19 3.70 -7.52 15.34
C ILE A 19 2.45 -8.17 15.93
N LEU A 20 1.26 -7.58 15.72
CA LEU A 20 -0.01 -8.10 16.21
C LEU A 20 -0.26 -9.53 15.71
N ILE A 21 -0.08 -9.78 14.43
CA ILE A 21 -0.23 -11.11 13.83
C ILE A 21 0.82 -12.06 14.42
N SER A 22 2.07 -11.62 14.58
CA SER A 22 3.14 -12.45 15.14
C SER A 22 2.88 -12.85 16.59
N HIS A 23 2.35 -11.95 17.42
CA HIS A 23 2.02 -12.27 18.81
C HIS A 23 0.73 -13.08 18.94
N ALA A 24 -0.32 -12.74 18.18
CA ALA A 24 -1.59 -13.45 18.25
C ALA A 24 -1.45 -14.91 17.79
N PHE A 25 -0.73 -15.15 16.69
CA PHE A 25 -0.55 -16.49 16.14
C PHE A 25 0.71 -17.19 16.66
N GLY A 26 1.79 -16.47 16.95
CA GLY A 26 3.02 -17.08 17.49
C GLY A 26 2.92 -17.34 18.98
N ASP A 27 2.87 -16.26 19.77
CA ASP A 27 3.03 -16.35 21.22
C ASP A 27 1.76 -16.81 21.95
N ALA A 28 0.59 -16.36 21.52
CA ALA A 28 -0.67 -16.73 22.18
C ALA A 28 -1.20 -18.10 21.71
N SER A 29 -1.08 -18.40 20.41
CA SER A 29 -1.62 -19.65 19.86
C SER A 29 -0.66 -20.85 19.95
N GLY A 30 0.64 -20.61 20.04
CA GLY A 30 1.66 -21.66 20.14
C GLY A 30 1.45 -22.64 21.30
N PRO A 31 1.30 -22.16 22.56
CA PRO A 31 1.09 -23.04 23.71
C PRO A 31 -0.19 -23.86 23.62
N TRP A 32 -1.25 -23.29 23.03
CA TRP A 32 -2.52 -24.00 22.83
C TRP A 32 -2.39 -25.15 21.83
N ILE A 33 -1.69 -24.93 20.70
CA ILE A 33 -1.45 -25.97 19.69
C ILE A 33 -0.58 -27.09 20.28
N VAL A 34 0.51 -26.74 20.98
CA VAL A 34 1.40 -27.72 21.59
C VAL A 34 0.67 -28.52 22.68
N GLY A 35 -0.15 -27.86 23.50
CA GLY A 35 -0.97 -28.51 24.52
C GLY A 35 -1.97 -29.49 23.93
N ALA A 36 -2.75 -29.09 22.92
CA ALA A 36 -3.74 -29.95 22.28
C ALA A 36 -3.12 -31.21 21.64
N ILE A 37 -1.90 -31.10 21.11
CA ILE A 37 -1.17 -32.23 20.51
C ILE A 37 -0.53 -33.10 21.59
N SER A 38 0.01 -32.49 22.65
CA SER A 38 0.48 -33.24 23.81
C SER A 38 -0.65 -34.07 24.43
N ASP A 39 -1.86 -33.51 24.52
CA ASP A 39 -3.04 -34.19 25.03
C ASP A 39 -3.50 -35.33 24.10
N SER A 40 -3.41 -35.16 22.78
CA SER A 40 -3.79 -36.20 21.81
C SER A 40 -2.80 -37.36 21.75
N VAL A 41 -1.50 -37.10 21.94
CA VAL A 41 -0.44 -38.13 21.99
C VAL A 41 -0.48 -38.93 23.29
N ARG A 42 -0.91 -38.29 24.39
CA ARG A 42 -0.92 -38.89 25.73
C ARG A 42 -2.09 -39.84 25.99
N GLY A 43 -3.27 -39.60 25.41
CA GLY A 43 -4.46 -40.44 25.65
C GLY A 43 -4.90 -40.44 27.13
N GLU A 44 -5.22 -41.61 27.71
CA GLU A 44 -5.70 -41.73 29.09
C GLU A 44 -4.59 -41.90 30.15
N ASP A 45 -3.33 -41.99 29.73
CA ASP A 45 -2.22 -42.27 30.64
C ASP A 45 -1.87 -41.05 31.52
N LYS A 46 -1.83 -41.25 32.84
CA LYS A 46 -1.57 -40.19 33.84
C LYS A 46 -0.18 -40.28 34.49
N THR A 47 0.69 -41.15 33.98
CA THR A 47 2.04 -41.31 34.52
C THR A 47 2.90 -40.08 34.22
N PRO A 48 3.75 -39.62 35.15
CA PRO A 48 4.64 -38.47 34.94
C PRO A 48 5.58 -38.65 33.74
N GLU A 49 6.06 -39.88 33.53
CA GLU A 49 6.89 -40.32 32.40
C GLU A 49 6.19 -40.05 31.05
N ALA A 50 4.92 -40.44 30.91
CA ALA A 50 4.14 -40.23 29.69
C ALA A 50 3.87 -38.75 29.40
N HIS A 51 3.77 -37.93 30.45
CA HIS A 51 3.59 -36.48 30.32
C HIS A 51 4.83 -35.81 29.72
N PHE A 52 6.02 -36.19 30.20
CA PHE A 52 7.28 -35.68 29.67
C PHE A 52 7.50 -36.13 28.22
N HIS A 53 7.27 -37.41 27.94
CA HIS A 53 7.47 -37.96 26.60
C HIS A 53 6.52 -37.34 25.55
N SER A 54 5.24 -37.15 25.90
CA SER A 54 4.25 -36.53 25.00
C SER A 54 4.56 -35.06 24.72
N LEU A 55 5.05 -34.33 25.73
CA LEU A 55 5.45 -32.93 25.57
C LEU A 55 6.69 -32.78 24.68
N VAL A 56 7.68 -33.66 24.84
CA VAL A 56 8.88 -33.68 23.98
C VAL A 56 8.49 -33.97 22.52
N ILE A 57 7.55 -34.90 22.28
CA ILE A 57 7.01 -35.16 20.94
C ILE A 57 6.33 -33.91 20.37
N ALA A 58 5.52 -33.22 21.17
CA ALA A 58 4.83 -32.02 20.73
C ALA A 58 5.83 -30.88 20.35
N PHE A 59 7.00 -30.82 20.98
CA PHE A 59 8.07 -29.87 20.64
C PHE A 59 8.76 -30.11 19.29
N TYR A 60 8.60 -31.28 18.66
CA TYR A 60 9.08 -31.50 17.30
C TYR A 60 8.20 -30.85 16.21
N LEU A 61 6.94 -30.55 16.53
CA LEU A 61 6.00 -29.95 15.59
C LEU A 61 6.36 -28.50 15.18
N PRO A 62 6.76 -27.60 16.10
CA PRO A 62 7.29 -26.29 15.75
C PRO A 62 8.47 -26.35 14.77
N ASN A 63 9.35 -27.35 14.87
CA ASN A 63 10.50 -27.49 13.98
C ASN A 63 10.09 -27.78 12.53
N VAL A 64 9.11 -28.66 12.33
CA VAL A 64 8.58 -28.97 10.99
C VAL A 64 7.85 -27.75 10.41
N LEU A 65 7.05 -27.08 11.24
CA LEU A 65 6.33 -25.87 10.85
C LEU A 65 7.30 -24.73 10.48
N LEU A 66 8.39 -24.58 11.23
CA LEU A 66 9.44 -23.60 10.98
C LEU A 66 10.13 -23.86 9.64
N PHE A 67 10.45 -25.12 9.35
CA PHE A 67 11.08 -25.49 8.08
C PHE A 67 10.15 -25.18 6.90
N LEU A 68 8.87 -25.53 6.99
CA LEU A 68 7.86 -25.24 5.97
C LEU A 68 7.69 -23.73 5.74
N SER A 69 7.61 -22.96 6.83
CA SER A 69 7.52 -21.50 6.79
C SER A 69 8.77 -20.86 6.17
N GLY A 70 9.95 -21.36 6.51
CA GLY A 70 11.23 -20.91 5.96
C GLY A 70 11.29 -21.09 4.44
N VAL A 71 10.85 -22.23 3.92
CA VAL A 71 10.77 -22.47 2.47
C VAL A 71 9.80 -21.49 1.81
N GLY A 72 8.61 -21.30 2.37
CA GLY A 72 7.64 -20.32 1.86
C GLY A 72 8.17 -18.88 1.87
N PHE A 73 8.87 -18.50 2.94
CA PHE A 73 9.52 -17.19 3.06
C PHE A 73 10.63 -16.99 2.03
N LEU A 74 11.43 -18.02 1.76
CA LEU A 74 12.48 -17.97 0.75
C LEU A 74 11.92 -17.83 -0.67
N LEU A 75 10.81 -18.54 -0.98
CA LEU A 75 10.12 -18.38 -2.26
C LEU A 75 9.60 -16.95 -2.44
N ALA A 76 8.97 -16.39 -1.42
CA ALA A 76 8.49 -15.00 -1.43
C ALA A 76 9.65 -13.99 -1.55
N ALA A 77 10.78 -14.24 -0.88
CA ALA A 77 11.97 -13.41 -0.99
C ALA A 77 12.58 -13.46 -2.40
N TYR A 78 12.51 -14.61 -3.07
CA TYR A 78 13.01 -14.78 -4.43
C TYR A 78 12.13 -14.09 -5.49
N THR A 79 10.80 -14.05 -5.31
CA THR A 79 9.88 -13.38 -6.25
C THR A 79 9.87 -11.86 -6.10
N LEU A 80 10.16 -11.35 -4.90
CA LEU A 80 10.07 -9.92 -4.58
C LEU A 80 10.80 -8.97 -5.56
N PRO A 81 12.03 -9.24 -6.03
CA PRO A 81 12.73 -8.32 -6.94
C PRO A 81 12.03 -8.18 -8.30
N LYS A 82 11.35 -9.24 -8.76
CA LYS A 82 10.60 -9.23 -10.02
C LYS A 82 9.35 -8.36 -9.86
N ASP A 83 8.64 -8.52 -8.75
CA ASP A 83 7.43 -7.77 -8.45
C ASP A 83 7.71 -6.28 -8.25
N LEU A 84 8.85 -5.94 -7.63
CA LEU A 84 9.29 -4.56 -7.47
C LEU A 84 9.58 -3.87 -8.81
N LYS A 85 10.24 -4.56 -9.75
CA LYS A 85 10.49 -4.03 -11.10
C LYS A 85 9.19 -3.78 -11.85
N LEU A 86 8.27 -4.74 -11.83
CA LEU A 86 6.96 -4.59 -12.47
C LEU A 86 6.18 -3.41 -11.88
N ALA A 87 6.19 -3.26 -10.55
CA ALA A 87 5.54 -2.14 -9.87
C ALA A 87 6.16 -0.78 -10.25
N GLU A 88 7.48 -0.72 -10.42
CA GLU A 88 8.17 0.49 -10.87
C GLU A 88 7.81 0.88 -12.31
N ASP A 89 7.78 -0.09 -13.24
CA ASP A 89 7.38 0.15 -14.63
C ASP A 89 5.93 0.65 -14.73
N TRP A 90 5.02 0.03 -13.96
CA TRP A 90 3.63 0.49 -13.83
C TRP A 90 3.53 1.93 -13.32
N ARG A 91 4.34 2.30 -12.33
CA ARG A 91 4.39 3.67 -11.77
C ARG A 91 4.87 4.67 -12.81
N ILE A 92 5.91 4.34 -13.59
CA ILE A 92 6.46 5.22 -14.63
C ILE A 92 5.43 5.46 -15.73
N ASN A 93 4.76 4.41 -16.20
CA ASN A 93 3.74 4.51 -17.25
C ASN A 93 2.54 5.38 -16.83
N ARG A 94 2.11 5.25 -15.56
CA ARG A 94 1.04 6.11 -14.99
C ARG A 94 1.43 7.59 -14.96
N ARG A 95 2.66 7.92 -14.55
CA ARG A 95 3.15 9.31 -14.55
C ARG A 95 3.17 9.94 -15.96
N GLY A 96 3.54 9.18 -16.99
CA GLY A 96 3.51 9.66 -18.38
C GLY A 96 2.09 9.96 -18.87
N THR A 97 1.13 9.15 -18.46
CA THR A 97 -0.30 9.33 -18.78
C THR A 97 -0.90 10.55 -18.05
N ASP A 98 -0.59 10.71 -16.75
CA ASP A 98 -1.07 11.85 -15.96
C ASP A 98 -0.47 13.19 -16.45
N GLY A 99 0.83 13.19 -16.81
CA GLY A 99 1.51 14.37 -17.35
C GLY A 99 0.95 14.83 -18.70
N SER A 100 0.64 13.90 -19.60
CA SER A 100 0.02 14.21 -20.89
C SER A 100 -1.43 14.70 -20.73
N ALA A 101 -2.20 14.12 -19.80
CA ALA A 101 -3.53 14.61 -19.43
C ALA A 101 -3.48 16.04 -18.86
N GLN A 102 -2.50 16.37 -17.99
CA GLN A 102 -2.34 17.73 -17.47
C GLN A 102 -1.96 18.75 -18.55
N LEU A 103 -1.10 18.40 -19.51
CA LEU A 103 -0.76 19.28 -20.63
C LEU A 103 -1.98 19.63 -21.48
N THR A 104 -2.89 18.66 -21.70
CA THR A 104 -4.16 18.92 -22.39
C THR A 104 -5.15 19.72 -21.55
N GLY A 105 -5.20 19.51 -20.24
CA GLY A 105 -6.09 20.24 -19.32
C GLY A 105 -5.69 21.70 -19.09
N VAL A 106 -4.39 22.00 -18.98
CA VAL A 106 -3.87 23.37 -18.83
C VAL A 106 -4.12 24.18 -20.11
N THR A 107 -3.87 23.59 -21.29
CA THR A 107 -4.13 24.25 -22.57
C THR A 107 -5.63 24.48 -22.81
N GLN A 108 -6.50 23.54 -22.40
CA GLN A 108 -7.95 23.74 -22.47
C GLN A 108 -8.46 24.82 -21.51
N THR A 109 -7.91 24.89 -20.29
CA THR A 109 -8.30 25.88 -19.28
C THR A 109 -7.91 27.30 -19.71
N GLY A 110 -6.72 27.47 -20.29
CA GLY A 110 -6.29 28.75 -20.88
C GLY A 110 -7.18 29.19 -22.05
N LYS A 111 -7.52 28.28 -22.97
CA LYS A 111 -8.45 28.57 -24.09
C LYS A 111 -9.86 28.94 -23.63
N ARG A 112 -10.39 28.30 -22.59
CA ARG A 112 -11.72 28.63 -22.05
C ARG A 112 -11.76 30.01 -21.40
N LYS A 113 -10.75 30.39 -20.62
CA LYS A 113 -10.67 31.74 -20.03
C LYS A 113 -10.61 32.83 -21.11
N PHE A 114 -9.86 32.60 -22.18
CA PHE A 114 -9.76 33.54 -23.31
C PHE A 114 -11.08 33.68 -24.08
N LEU A 115 -11.77 32.56 -24.37
CA LEU A 115 -13.08 32.60 -25.04
C LEU A 115 -14.14 33.33 -24.20
N THR A 116 -14.17 33.13 -22.88
CA THR A 116 -15.13 33.83 -22.01
C THR A 116 -14.91 35.34 -22.02
N ILE A 117 -13.65 35.81 -22.03
CA ILE A 117 -13.34 37.24 -22.14
C ILE A 117 -13.85 37.81 -23.47
N ILE A 118 -13.61 37.12 -24.59
CA ILE A 118 -14.09 37.56 -25.90
C ILE A 118 -15.62 37.66 -25.94
N ILE A 119 -16.33 36.67 -25.37
CA ILE A 119 -17.79 36.66 -25.32
C ILE A 119 -18.30 37.84 -24.47
N ILE A 120 -17.70 38.11 -23.31
CA ILE A 120 -18.08 39.25 -22.44
C ILE A 120 -17.83 40.58 -23.16
N VAL A 121 -16.67 40.74 -23.81
CA VAL A 121 -16.33 41.95 -24.58
C VAL A 121 -17.32 42.17 -25.72
N ASN A 122 -17.66 41.14 -26.49
CA ASN A 122 -18.66 41.25 -27.56
C ASN A 122 -20.08 41.51 -27.02
N PHE A 123 -20.45 40.93 -25.88
CA PHE A 123 -21.74 41.17 -25.23
C PHE A 123 -21.91 42.64 -24.82
N PHE A 124 -20.88 43.26 -24.24
CA PHE A 124 -20.90 44.68 -23.88
C PHE A 124 -20.90 45.59 -25.12
N LYS A 125 -20.15 45.25 -26.16
CA LYS A 125 -20.09 46.02 -27.40
C LYS A 125 -21.43 46.06 -28.13
N ASN A 126 -22.19 44.97 -28.11
CA ASN A 126 -23.49 44.88 -28.79
C ASN A 126 -24.64 45.61 -28.05
N ARG A 127 -24.40 46.08 -26.82
CA ARG A 127 -25.34 46.88 -26.00
C ARG A 127 -25.09 48.39 -26.10
N GLY A 128 -24.20 48.85 -26.99
CA GLY A 128 -23.95 50.27 -27.25
C GLY A 128 -23.05 50.96 -26.22
N PHE A 129 -22.34 50.21 -25.37
CA PHE A 129 -21.44 50.75 -24.36
C PHE A 129 -20.01 50.90 -24.93
N VAL A 130 -19.61 52.11 -25.27
CA VAL A 130 -18.23 52.43 -25.72
C VAL A 130 -17.32 52.46 -24.50
N LEU A 131 -16.65 51.34 -24.22
CA LEU A 131 -15.56 51.33 -23.24
C LEU A 131 -14.35 52.05 -23.84
N SER A 132 -14.17 53.31 -23.44
CA SER A 132 -12.97 54.11 -23.73
C SER A 132 -11.74 53.35 -23.23
N GLY A 133 -10.93 52.86 -24.18
CA GLY A 133 -9.73 52.09 -23.90
C GLY A 133 -8.66 52.92 -23.22
N SER A 134 -8.03 52.35 -22.18
CA SER A 134 -6.66 52.62 -21.70
C SER A 134 -6.34 51.90 -20.37
N PHE A 135 -7.31 51.36 -19.63
CA PHE A 135 -7.09 51.05 -18.21
C PHE A 135 -6.76 49.58 -17.86
N ILE A 136 -6.75 48.64 -18.82
CA ILE A 136 -6.67 47.20 -18.49
C ILE A 136 -5.33 46.55 -18.91
N TRP A 137 -4.52 47.20 -19.75
CA TRP A 137 -3.30 46.58 -20.29
C TRP A 137 -2.06 46.70 -19.39
N ASP A 138 -2.08 47.56 -18.37
CA ASP A 138 -0.85 47.88 -17.61
C ASP A 138 -0.56 46.92 -16.43
N ASN A 139 -1.48 45.98 -16.12
CA ASN A 139 -1.37 45.15 -14.90
C ASN A 139 -1.13 43.65 -15.18
N PHE A 140 -0.62 43.30 -16.37
CA PHE A 140 -0.33 41.89 -16.73
C PHE A 140 1.13 41.64 -17.13
N TYR A 141 2.05 42.57 -16.87
CA TYR A 141 3.50 42.37 -16.99
C TYR A 141 4.24 42.86 -15.74
N MET A 142 4.00 42.20 -14.61
CA MET A 142 4.99 42.01 -13.53
C MET A 142 4.86 40.61 -12.97
#